data_AF-A0A968A6I5-F1
#
_entry.id   AF-A0A968A6I5-F1
#
_cell.length_a   1.000
_cell.length_b   1.000
_cell.length_c   1.000
_cell.angle_alpha   90.00
_cell.angle_beta   90.00
_cell.angle_gamma   90.00
#
_symmetry.space_group_name_H-M   'P 1'
#
loop_
_entity.id
_entity.type
_entity.pdbx_description
1 polymer ?
#
loop_
_entity_poly.entity_id
_entity_poly.type
_entity_poly.pdbx_seq_one_letter_code
_entity_poly.pdbx_strand_id
1 'polypeptide(L)'
;MKFLAFPNDITRYSVGLLFFIVFLLNGCSNGGESNGSPSAQAEPVTLSSIAIAPASSAISQGSTTTLNATATYSDGTSADISSQVSWASSNSGVASIDGLGVVTGVAEGTADITASLNGITSSVSSITVNVATLSSIEITPASATSTTSGTTTFSATGIYSDGSAGDISGSVIWHSSDIAVATINANGIATGLDIGTTSISADLNGITSNSATLTIPDGVWSTKAPLRYQRDNDVNAVLNGKVYVFGGAPAGTSVLASMEVYDPLTDTWP
;
A
#
# COMPACT_ATOMS: atom_id res chain seq x y z
N MET A 1 30.13 -17.19 8.84
CA MET A 1 31.33 -17.23 9.71
C MET A 1 32.25 -16.05 9.36
N LYS A 2 32.04 -14.91 10.02
CA LYS A 2 33.03 -13.87 10.35
C LYS A 2 32.27 -12.78 11.11
N PHE A 3 32.58 -12.66 12.41
CA PHE A 3 32.08 -11.64 13.31
C PHE A 3 32.91 -10.36 13.12
N LEU A 4 32.25 -9.19 13.18
CA LEU A 4 32.89 -7.92 13.51
C LEU A 4 32.14 -7.35 14.72
N ALA A 5 32.89 -7.19 15.82
CA ALA A 5 32.46 -6.61 17.07
C ALA A 5 32.55 -5.07 16.99
N PHE A 6 31.57 -4.38 17.58
CA PHE A 6 31.71 -2.98 17.97
C PHE A 6 31.58 -2.89 19.50
N PRO A 7 32.45 -2.13 20.20
CA PRO A 7 32.34 -1.95 21.63
C PRO A 7 31.27 -0.92 22.00
N ASN A 8 30.69 -1.18 23.17
CA ASN A 8 29.79 -0.34 23.93
C ASN A 8 30.34 1.08 24.13
N ASP A 9 29.48 2.08 24.01
CA ASP A 9 29.60 3.28 24.85
C ASP A 9 28.23 3.71 25.38
N ILE A 10 28.15 3.69 26.71
CA ILE A 10 27.02 4.06 27.54
C ILE A 10 27.32 5.47 28.04
N THR A 11 26.52 6.46 27.65
CA THR A 11 26.39 7.68 28.45
C THR A 11 24.94 8.17 28.44
N ARG A 12 24.30 7.90 29.58
CA ARG A 12 23.04 8.47 30.05
C ARG A 12 23.25 9.95 30.37
N TYR A 13 22.43 10.85 29.82
CA TYR A 13 22.22 12.18 30.39
C TYR A 13 20.85 12.22 31.06
N SER A 14 20.87 12.00 32.37
CA SER A 14 19.78 12.31 33.29
C SER A 14 20.31 13.41 34.20
N VAL A 15 19.94 14.66 33.94
CA VAL A 15 20.13 15.76 34.90
C VAL A 15 18.76 16.10 35.45
N GLY A 16 18.35 15.31 36.44
CA GLY A 16 17.29 15.65 37.37
C GLY A 16 17.87 16.56 38.45
N LEU A 17 17.28 17.74 38.54
CA LEU A 17 17.51 18.75 39.56
C LEU A 17 16.91 18.26 40.89
N LEU A 18 17.71 18.13 41.97
CA LEU A 18 17.19 17.96 43.33
C LEU A 18 18.07 18.63 44.41
N PHE A 19 17.48 19.65 45.02
CA PHE A 19 17.54 20.16 46.41
C PHE A 19 18.68 19.82 47.40
N PHE A 20 19.20 20.93 47.99
CA PHE A 20 19.58 21.19 49.41
C PHE A 20 20.70 20.38 50.10
N ILE A 21 21.78 21.08 50.48
CA ILE A 21 22.47 20.93 51.78
C ILE A 21 22.97 22.31 52.25
N VAL A 22 22.64 22.61 53.50
CA VAL A 22 22.99 23.78 54.31
C VAL A 22 24.48 23.76 54.69
N PHE A 23 25.17 24.90 54.55
CA PHE A 23 26.37 25.18 55.33
C PHE A 23 26.21 26.50 56.09
N LEU A 24 26.12 26.38 57.41
CA LEU A 24 26.30 27.45 58.39
C LEU A 24 27.77 27.90 58.37
N LEU A 25 28.01 29.17 58.08
CA LEU A 25 29.24 29.84 58.47
C LEU A 25 28.89 31.17 59.15
N ASN A 26 29.25 31.23 60.42
CA ASN A 26 29.19 32.40 61.28
C ASN A 26 30.15 33.48 60.75
N GLY A 27 29.63 34.68 60.55
CA GLY A 27 30.41 35.89 60.32
C GLY A 27 29.79 37.05 61.09
N CYS A 28 30.26 37.28 62.30
CA CYS A 28 30.02 38.50 63.06
C CYS A 28 30.76 39.67 62.39
N SER A 29 30.12 40.84 62.24
CA SER A 29 30.64 42.12 62.76
C SER A 29 30.04 43.36 62.08
N ASN A 30 29.40 44.18 62.92
CA ASN A 30 29.30 45.65 62.94
C ASN A 30 28.57 46.42 61.83
N GLY A 31 27.42 46.97 62.24
CA GLY A 31 27.25 48.43 62.29
C GLY A 31 26.65 49.07 61.05
N GLY A 32 25.32 49.07 60.98
CA GLY A 32 24.56 49.92 60.07
C GLY A 32 23.07 49.70 60.24
N GLU A 33 22.40 50.63 60.92
CA GLU A 33 20.94 50.69 60.97
C GLU A 33 20.41 50.99 59.57
N SER A 34 20.19 49.96 58.76
CA SER A 34 19.24 50.05 57.64
C SER A 34 17.92 49.50 58.14
N ASN A 35 16.89 50.35 58.18
CA ASN A 35 15.50 49.93 58.26
C ASN A 35 15.29 48.79 57.26
N GLY A 36 15.15 47.58 57.78
CA GLY A 36 14.89 46.38 57.00
C GLY A 36 13.54 46.54 56.31
N SER A 37 13.57 47.00 55.05
CA SER A 37 12.47 46.80 54.13
C SER A 37 12.14 45.30 54.13
N PRO A 38 10.87 44.90 54.25
CA PRO A 38 10.54 43.48 54.18
C PRO A 38 11.09 42.96 52.85
N SER A 39 12.00 42.00 52.93
CA SER A 39 12.44 41.24 51.76
C SER A 39 11.17 40.70 51.13
N ALA A 40 10.83 41.21 49.94
CA ALA A 40 9.69 40.73 49.19
C ALA A 40 9.96 39.26 48.86
N GLN A 41 9.39 38.36 49.67
CA GLN A 41 9.39 36.94 49.38
C GLN A 41 8.66 36.77 48.05
N ALA A 42 9.38 36.34 47.01
CA ALA A 42 8.78 36.10 45.71
C ALA A 42 7.65 35.07 45.86
N GLU A 43 6.47 35.39 45.33
CA GLU A 43 5.36 34.43 45.30
C GLU A 43 5.76 33.20 44.47
N PRO A 44 5.32 31.98 44.85
CA PRO A 44 5.65 30.78 44.10
C PRO A 44 5.05 30.85 42.69
N VAL A 45 5.86 30.52 41.67
CA VAL A 45 5.40 30.41 40.29
C VAL A 45 4.46 29.20 40.17
N THR A 46 3.24 29.43 39.69
CA THR A 46 2.20 28.40 39.56
C THR A 46 1.78 28.23 38.10
N LEU A 47 1.34 27.01 37.75
CA LEU A 47 0.78 26.73 36.42
C LEU A 47 -0.53 27.52 36.26
N SER A 48 -0.69 28.27 35.18
CA SER A 48 -1.89 29.09 34.92
C SER A 48 -2.78 28.45 33.85
N SER A 49 -2.19 27.96 32.75
CA SER A 49 -2.94 27.32 31.67
C SER A 49 -2.09 26.32 30.88
N ILE A 50 -2.76 25.45 30.12
CA ILE A 50 -2.15 24.52 29.17
C ILE A 50 -2.81 24.75 27.80
N ALA A 51 -2.00 24.90 26.76
CA ALA A 51 -2.45 24.98 25.38
C ALA A 51 -1.92 23.78 24.58
N ILE A 52 -2.76 23.20 23.73
CA ILE A 52 -2.37 22.15 22.79
C ILE A 52 -2.22 22.76 21.39
N ALA A 53 -1.15 22.40 20.68
CA ALA A 53 -0.97 22.71 19.27
C ALA A 53 -0.64 21.45 18.45
N PRO A 54 -1.21 21.30 17.24
CA PRO A 54 -2.29 22.11 16.66
C PRO A 54 -3.61 21.97 17.42
N ALA A 55 -4.49 22.97 17.32
CA ALA A 55 -5.83 22.96 17.93
C ALA A 55 -6.84 22.08 17.18
N SER A 56 -6.54 21.74 15.92
CA SER A 56 -7.26 20.71 15.19
C SER A 56 -6.36 20.05 14.15
N SER A 57 -6.66 18.82 13.77
CA SER A 57 -5.98 18.11 12.69
C SER A 57 -6.92 17.14 11.99
N ALA A 58 -6.70 16.91 10.71
CA ALA A 58 -7.33 15.85 9.95
C ALA A 58 -6.24 14.85 9.51
N ILE A 59 -6.45 13.57 9.79
CA ILE A 59 -5.53 12.48 9.44
C ILE A 59 -6.30 11.34 8.79
N SER A 60 -5.62 10.51 8.00
CA SER A 60 -6.21 9.27 7.50
C SER A 60 -6.10 8.17 8.57
N GLN A 61 -7.00 7.17 8.53
CA GLN A 61 -6.87 5.98 9.35
C GLN A 61 -5.47 5.34 9.21
N GLY A 62 -4.88 4.93 10.33
CA GLY A 62 -3.52 4.39 10.40
C GLY A 62 -2.39 5.43 10.33
N SER A 63 -2.69 6.68 9.96
CA SER A 63 -1.71 7.76 9.99
C SER A 63 -1.57 8.35 11.39
N THR A 64 -0.46 9.06 11.62
CA THR A 64 -0.17 9.70 12.90
C THR A 64 0.02 11.20 12.76
N THR A 65 -0.29 11.94 13.82
CA THR A 65 0.12 13.33 14.00
C THR A 65 0.64 13.51 15.43
N THR A 66 1.43 14.55 15.69
CA THR A 66 1.95 14.85 17.03
C THR A 66 1.31 16.13 17.56
N LEU A 67 0.88 16.08 18.81
CA LEU A 67 0.41 17.24 19.57
C LEU A 67 1.45 17.64 20.61
N ASN A 68 1.66 18.95 20.74
CA ASN A 68 2.53 19.53 21.77
C ASN A 68 1.68 20.27 22.81
N ALA A 69 2.02 20.13 24.08
CA ALA A 69 1.40 20.85 25.19
C ALA A 69 2.35 21.93 25.74
N THR A 70 1.90 23.18 25.72
CA THR A 70 2.65 24.33 26.26
C THR A 70 1.95 24.86 27.51
N ALA A 71 2.69 24.95 28.61
CA ALA A 71 2.26 25.60 29.85
C ALA A 71 2.46 27.11 29.77
N THR A 72 1.57 27.89 30.37
CA THR A 72 1.82 29.29 30.76
C THR A 72 1.74 29.40 32.28
N TYR A 73 2.73 30.05 32.90
CA TYR A 73 2.85 30.19 34.36
C TYR A 73 2.43 31.59 34.85
N SER A 74 2.23 31.73 36.16
CA SER A 74 1.78 32.98 36.81
C SER A 74 2.76 34.15 36.67
N ASP A 75 4.04 33.89 36.39
CA ASP A 75 5.07 34.89 36.10
C ASP A 75 5.13 35.28 34.61
N GLY A 76 4.24 34.72 33.78
CA GLY A 76 4.17 34.95 32.33
C GLY A 76 5.12 34.09 31.51
N THR A 77 5.96 33.25 32.13
CA THR A 77 6.83 32.32 31.40
C THR A 77 6.03 31.17 30.77
N SER A 78 6.62 30.48 29.80
CA SER A 78 6.01 29.31 29.16
C SER A 78 7.03 28.19 28.97
N ALA A 79 6.56 26.94 29.00
CA ALA A 79 7.40 25.76 28.82
C ALA A 79 6.67 24.65 28.06
N ASP A 80 7.42 23.84 27.32
CA ASP A 80 6.93 22.59 26.77
C ASP A 80 6.79 21.54 27.89
N ILE A 81 5.58 21.03 28.05
CA ILE A 81 5.22 20.03 29.06
C ILE A 81 4.65 18.76 28.41
N SER A 82 4.86 18.54 27.11
CA SER A 82 4.27 17.44 26.33
C SER A 82 4.53 16.05 26.90
N SER A 83 5.70 15.83 27.53
CA SER A 83 6.07 14.58 28.19
C SER A 83 5.69 14.51 29.69
N GLN A 84 5.10 15.58 30.24
CA GLN A 84 4.74 15.71 31.64
C GLN A 84 3.22 15.66 31.87
N VAL A 85 2.44 16.04 30.86
CA VAL A 85 0.96 16.01 30.92
C VAL A 85 0.42 14.59 30.85
N SER A 86 -0.75 14.39 31.45
CA SER A 86 -1.60 13.23 31.16
C SER A 86 -2.49 13.54 29.97
N TRP A 87 -2.22 12.89 28.84
CA TRP A 87 -3.03 12.97 27.62
C TRP A 87 -4.28 12.11 27.74
N ALA A 88 -5.40 12.59 27.21
CA ALA A 88 -6.66 11.85 27.14
C ALA A 88 -7.36 12.10 25.81
N SER A 89 -7.94 11.03 25.25
CA SER A 89 -8.83 11.08 24.09
C SER A 89 -10.27 10.81 24.55
N SER A 90 -11.21 11.61 24.05
CA SER A 90 -12.64 11.38 24.24
C SER A 90 -13.13 10.09 23.56
N ASN A 91 -12.43 9.61 22.53
CA ASN A 91 -12.72 8.35 21.86
C ASN A 91 -11.45 7.72 21.26
N SER A 92 -10.80 6.84 22.02
CA SER A 92 -9.60 6.12 21.57
C SER A 92 -9.85 5.10 20.45
N GLY A 93 -11.12 4.73 20.20
CA GLY A 93 -11.50 3.91 19.05
C GLY A 93 -11.51 4.68 17.73
N VAL A 94 -11.56 6.02 17.80
CA VAL A 94 -11.45 6.92 16.63
C VAL A 94 -10.03 7.46 16.52
N ALA A 95 -9.49 8.07 17.58
CA ALA A 95 -8.11 8.53 17.62
C ALA A 95 -7.48 8.25 19.00
N SER A 96 -6.42 7.45 19.02
CA SER A 96 -5.67 7.12 20.24
C SER A 96 -4.47 8.05 20.38
N ILE A 97 -4.16 8.52 21.58
CA ILE A 97 -2.96 9.31 21.87
C ILE A 97 -2.07 8.59 22.89
N ASP A 98 -0.76 8.62 22.69
CA ASP A 98 0.21 8.07 23.63
C ASP A 98 0.72 9.10 24.66
N GLY A 99 1.60 8.66 25.57
CA GLY A 99 2.18 9.53 26.60
C GLY A 99 3.19 10.56 26.08
N LEU A 100 3.55 10.52 24.79
CA LEU A 100 4.46 11.45 24.13
C LEU A 100 3.72 12.44 23.22
N GLY A 101 2.38 12.41 23.21
CA GLY A 101 1.56 13.29 22.39
C GLY A 101 1.37 12.81 20.95
N VAL A 102 1.74 11.57 20.63
CA VAL A 102 1.53 11.01 19.29
C VAL A 102 0.12 10.46 19.18
N VAL A 103 -0.66 11.04 18.28
CA VAL A 103 -2.02 10.60 17.94
C VAL A 103 -1.96 9.66 16.76
N THR A 104 -2.63 8.51 16.85
CA THR A 104 -2.83 7.56 15.76
C THR A 104 -4.32 7.51 15.40
N GLY A 105 -4.65 7.66 14.11
CA GLY A 105 -6.02 7.49 13.62
C GLY A 105 -6.41 6.02 13.59
N VAL A 106 -7.53 5.66 14.21
CA VAL A 106 -7.96 4.26 14.41
C VAL A 106 -9.20 3.92 13.58
N ALA A 107 -10.21 4.79 13.55
CA ALA A 107 -11.44 4.59 12.78
C ALA A 107 -12.04 5.94 12.36
N GLU A 108 -12.91 5.93 11.36
CA GLU A 108 -13.59 7.14 10.88
C GLU A 108 -14.33 7.87 12.02
N GLY A 109 -14.18 9.19 12.07
CA GLY A 109 -14.93 10.05 12.99
C GLY A 109 -14.09 11.19 13.56
N THR A 110 -14.57 11.78 14.65
CA THR A 110 -13.87 12.85 15.37
C THR A 110 -13.66 12.47 16.82
N ALA A 111 -12.48 12.79 17.37
CA ALA A 111 -12.15 12.65 18.77
C ALA A 111 -11.45 13.93 19.27
N ASP A 112 -11.92 14.46 20.39
CA ASP A 112 -11.26 15.54 21.08
C ASP A 112 -10.18 15.01 22.03
N ILE A 113 -9.03 15.67 22.02
CA ILE A 113 -7.86 15.39 22.84
C ILE A 113 -7.67 16.51 23.87
N THR A 114 -7.34 16.13 25.10
CA THR A 114 -6.99 17.04 26.19
C THR A 114 -5.68 16.63 26.85
N ALA A 115 -5.01 17.60 27.47
CA ALA A 115 -3.81 17.41 28.27
C ALA A 115 -4.07 17.98 29.67
N SER A 116 -3.70 17.25 30.71
CA SER A 116 -3.88 17.69 32.10
C SER A 116 -2.60 17.58 32.92
N LEU A 117 -2.34 18.59 33.76
CA LEU A 117 -1.24 18.62 34.72
C LEU A 117 -1.64 19.44 35.95
N ASN A 118 -1.42 18.89 37.15
CA ASN A 118 -1.71 19.55 38.43
C ASN A 118 -3.15 20.10 38.56
N GLY A 119 -4.14 19.37 38.02
CA GLY A 119 -5.56 19.76 38.07
C GLY A 119 -5.99 20.78 37.02
N ILE A 120 -5.06 21.32 36.22
CA ILE A 120 -5.37 22.17 35.07
C ILE A 120 -5.52 21.29 33.84
N THR A 121 -6.61 21.51 33.09
CA THR A 121 -6.87 20.83 31.81
C THR A 121 -6.81 21.86 30.69
N SER A 122 -6.21 21.48 29.57
CA SER A 122 -6.13 22.32 28.38
C SER A 122 -7.50 22.53 27.72
N SER A 123 -7.56 23.48 26.79
CA SER A 123 -8.59 23.45 25.74
C SER A 123 -8.49 22.17 24.91
N VAL A 124 -9.58 21.81 24.24
CA VAL A 124 -9.61 20.63 23.35
C VAL A 124 -8.79 20.87 22.07
N SER A 125 -8.09 19.83 21.64
CA SER A 125 -7.59 19.71 20.26
C SER A 125 -8.44 18.67 19.53
N SER A 126 -9.10 19.06 18.44
CA SER A 126 -10.04 18.18 17.74
C SER A 126 -9.36 17.43 16.60
N ILE A 127 -9.42 16.10 16.65
CA ILE A 127 -8.82 15.21 15.64
C ILE A 127 -9.93 14.58 14.82
N THR A 128 -9.92 14.81 13.52
CA THR A 128 -10.80 14.13 12.56
C THR A 128 -10.00 13.04 11.84
N VAL A 129 -10.52 11.82 11.86
CA VAL A 129 -9.97 10.67 11.17
C VAL A 129 -10.84 10.36 9.97
N ASN A 130 -10.26 10.47 8.78
CA ASN A 130 -10.92 10.14 7.52
C ASN A 130 -10.53 8.71 7.10
N VAL A 131 -11.49 7.96 6.57
CA VAL A 131 -11.25 6.64 5.97
C VAL A 131 -11.42 6.76 4.46
N ALA A 132 -10.42 6.31 3.71
CA ALA A 132 -10.47 6.28 2.26
C ALA A 132 -11.44 5.17 1.81
N THR A 133 -12.43 5.53 0.99
CA THR A 133 -13.42 4.59 0.47
C THR A 133 -13.10 4.23 -0.98
N LEU A 134 -13.23 2.95 -1.34
CA LEU A 134 -13.02 2.51 -2.72
C LEU A 134 -13.99 3.24 -3.67
N SER A 135 -13.45 3.88 -4.69
CA SER A 135 -14.20 4.68 -5.67
C SER A 135 -14.30 3.98 -7.02
N SER A 136 -13.23 3.34 -7.48
CA SER A 136 -13.22 2.55 -8.71
C SER A 136 -12.20 1.42 -8.66
N ILE A 137 -12.30 0.49 -9.61
CA ILE A 137 -11.35 -0.61 -9.82
C ILE A 137 -10.84 -0.52 -11.25
N GLU A 138 -9.53 -0.58 -11.42
CA GLU A 138 -8.87 -0.60 -12.72
C GLU A 138 -8.13 -1.92 -12.94
N ILE A 139 -8.44 -2.60 -14.05
CA ILE A 139 -7.79 -3.83 -14.50
C ILE A 139 -6.63 -3.52 -15.42
N THR A 140 -5.47 -4.09 -15.13
CA THR A 140 -4.27 -4.07 -15.96
C THR A 140 -3.78 -5.48 -16.26
N PRO A 141 -3.41 -5.81 -17.51
CA PRO A 141 -3.51 -4.96 -18.69
C PRO A 141 -4.95 -4.75 -19.16
N ALA A 142 -5.26 -3.62 -19.78
CA ALA A 142 -6.58 -3.36 -20.36
C ALA A 142 -6.88 -4.22 -21.60
N SER A 143 -5.85 -4.78 -22.23
CA SER A 143 -5.98 -5.80 -23.27
C SER A 143 -4.78 -6.73 -23.29
N ALA A 144 -5.01 -8.00 -23.60
CA ALA A 144 -3.97 -9.01 -23.73
C ALA A 144 -4.31 -10.03 -24.82
N THR A 145 -3.27 -10.68 -25.34
CA THR A 145 -3.38 -11.84 -26.23
C THR A 145 -2.70 -13.03 -25.57
N SER A 146 -3.27 -14.23 -25.75
CA SER A 146 -2.70 -15.48 -25.24
C SER A 146 -2.96 -16.62 -26.21
N THR A 147 -2.35 -17.77 -26.00
CA THR A 147 -2.63 -18.99 -26.76
C THR A 147 -3.67 -19.84 -26.05
N THR A 148 -4.25 -20.81 -26.75
CA THR A 148 -4.97 -21.91 -26.11
C THR A 148 -4.06 -22.60 -25.08
N SER A 149 -4.59 -22.89 -23.89
CA SER A 149 -3.86 -23.35 -22.70
C SER A 149 -2.80 -22.38 -22.14
N GLY A 150 -2.60 -21.21 -22.76
CA GLY A 150 -1.71 -20.16 -22.29
C GLY A 150 -2.34 -19.36 -21.16
N THR A 151 -1.51 -18.87 -20.24
CA THR A 151 -1.95 -18.08 -19.09
C THR A 151 -1.59 -16.60 -19.22
N THR A 152 -2.47 -15.72 -18.76
CA THR A 152 -2.25 -14.27 -18.67
C THR A 152 -2.64 -13.79 -17.28
N THR A 153 -1.77 -13.03 -16.63
CA THR A 153 -2.09 -12.41 -15.34
C THR A 153 -2.72 -11.04 -15.54
N PHE A 154 -3.83 -10.80 -14.86
CA PHE A 154 -4.46 -9.51 -14.67
C PHE A 154 -4.34 -9.08 -13.21
N SER A 155 -4.15 -7.78 -12.99
CA SER A 155 -4.14 -7.15 -11.68
C SER A 155 -5.28 -6.16 -11.57
N ALA A 156 -5.87 -6.05 -10.38
CA ALA A 156 -6.91 -5.08 -10.05
C ALA A 156 -6.35 -4.04 -9.09
N THR A 157 -6.33 -2.78 -9.51
CA THR A 157 -5.94 -1.63 -8.69
C THR A 157 -7.19 -0.89 -8.24
N GLY A 158 -7.40 -0.78 -6.93
CA GLY A 158 -8.45 0.04 -6.34
C GLY A 158 -8.01 1.50 -6.26
N ILE A 159 -8.86 2.42 -6.71
CA ILE A 159 -8.67 3.87 -6.58
C ILE A 159 -9.62 4.37 -5.51
N TYR A 160 -9.09 5.06 -4.49
CA TYR A 160 -9.85 5.49 -3.32
C TYR A 160 -10.23 6.98 -3.37
N SER A 161 -11.17 7.37 -2.51
CA SER A 161 -11.72 8.74 -2.47
C SER A 161 -10.70 9.82 -2.10
N ASP A 162 -9.59 9.44 -1.47
CA ASP A 162 -8.45 10.32 -1.18
C ASP A 162 -7.42 10.39 -2.33
N GLY A 163 -7.70 9.73 -3.45
CA GLY A 163 -6.83 9.65 -4.61
C GLY A 163 -5.70 8.62 -4.48
N SER A 164 -5.59 7.91 -3.35
CA SER A 164 -4.66 6.80 -3.22
C SER A 164 -5.07 5.63 -4.12
N ALA A 165 -4.08 4.79 -4.45
CA ALA A 165 -4.27 3.59 -5.25
C ALA A 165 -3.58 2.39 -4.59
N GLY A 166 -4.19 1.23 -4.64
CA GLY A 166 -3.64 0.01 -4.03
C GLY A 166 -4.05 -1.25 -4.77
N ASP A 167 -3.17 -2.26 -4.74
CA ASP A 167 -3.46 -3.58 -5.30
C ASP A 167 -4.52 -4.28 -4.45
N ILE A 168 -5.62 -4.66 -5.09
CA ILE A 168 -6.74 -5.39 -4.50
C ILE A 168 -7.00 -6.73 -5.23
N SER A 169 -6.05 -7.19 -6.04
CA SER A 169 -6.19 -8.39 -6.90
C SER A 169 -6.64 -9.64 -6.15
N GLY A 170 -6.21 -9.79 -4.89
CA GLY A 170 -6.61 -10.91 -4.02
C GLY A 170 -7.90 -10.70 -3.22
N SER A 171 -8.53 -9.53 -3.33
CA SER A 171 -9.78 -9.19 -2.63
C SER A 171 -10.99 -9.14 -3.57
N VAL A 172 -10.77 -8.94 -4.87
CA VAL A 172 -11.85 -8.86 -5.86
C VAL A 172 -12.37 -10.24 -6.27
N ILE A 173 -13.60 -10.26 -6.77
CA ILE A 173 -14.18 -11.41 -7.48
C ILE A 173 -13.94 -11.19 -8.98
N TRP A 174 -13.15 -12.07 -9.58
CA TRP A 174 -12.84 -12.03 -11.01
C TRP A 174 -13.94 -12.70 -11.85
N HIS A 175 -14.21 -12.14 -13.02
CA HIS A 175 -15.20 -12.61 -13.97
C HIS A 175 -14.62 -12.67 -15.38
N SER A 176 -15.05 -13.68 -16.15
CA SER A 176 -14.94 -13.70 -17.61
C SER A 176 -16.34 -13.70 -18.21
N SER A 177 -16.57 -12.90 -19.25
CA SER A 177 -17.86 -12.85 -19.95
C SER A 177 -18.13 -14.08 -20.81
N ASP A 178 -17.10 -14.85 -21.16
CA ASP A 178 -17.22 -16.09 -21.92
C ASP A 178 -16.19 -17.11 -21.43
N ILE A 179 -16.65 -17.95 -20.51
CA ILE A 179 -15.84 -19.01 -19.90
C ILE A 179 -15.50 -20.14 -20.87
N ALA A 180 -16.13 -20.21 -22.06
CA ALA A 180 -15.73 -21.17 -23.08
C ALA A 180 -14.48 -20.70 -23.84
N VAL A 181 -14.26 -19.38 -23.94
CA VAL A 181 -13.06 -18.79 -24.55
C VAL A 181 -11.90 -18.72 -23.56
N ALA A 182 -12.12 -18.24 -22.33
CA ALA A 182 -11.10 -18.25 -21.29
C ALA A 182 -11.70 -18.21 -19.88
N THR A 183 -11.06 -18.89 -18.93
CA THR A 183 -11.43 -18.82 -17.50
C THR A 183 -10.44 -17.94 -16.74
N ILE A 184 -10.85 -17.31 -15.63
CA ILE A 184 -9.96 -16.58 -14.72
C ILE A 184 -10.16 -17.07 -13.28
N ASN A 185 -9.06 -17.23 -12.54
CA ASN A 185 -9.10 -17.68 -11.15
C ASN A 185 -9.04 -16.51 -10.14
N ALA A 186 -9.17 -16.82 -8.85
CA ALA A 186 -9.16 -15.84 -7.76
C ALA A 186 -7.84 -15.05 -7.62
N ASN A 187 -6.75 -15.51 -8.23
CA ASN A 187 -5.46 -14.81 -8.24
C ASN A 187 -5.28 -13.91 -9.47
N GLY A 188 -6.36 -13.69 -10.26
CA GLY A 188 -6.30 -12.88 -11.48
C GLY A 188 -5.60 -13.57 -12.65
N ILE A 189 -5.39 -14.89 -12.60
CA ILE A 189 -4.73 -15.63 -13.68
C ILE A 189 -5.79 -16.19 -14.63
N ALA A 190 -5.84 -15.65 -15.84
CA ALA A 190 -6.67 -16.12 -16.93
C ALA A 190 -5.98 -17.26 -17.72
N THR A 191 -6.74 -18.25 -18.15
CA THR A 191 -6.28 -19.38 -18.99
C THR A 191 -7.15 -19.47 -20.23
N GLY A 192 -6.53 -19.41 -21.42
CA GLY A 192 -7.23 -19.55 -22.69
C GLY A 192 -7.69 -20.98 -22.95
N LEU A 193 -8.93 -21.16 -23.42
CA LEU A 193 -9.55 -22.46 -23.67
C LEU A 193 -9.90 -22.68 -25.14
N ASP A 194 -10.42 -21.67 -25.82
CA ASP A 194 -10.77 -21.74 -27.24
C ASP A 194 -10.50 -20.41 -27.95
N ILE A 195 -10.42 -20.46 -29.29
CA ILE A 195 -10.24 -19.28 -30.12
C ILE A 195 -11.41 -18.33 -29.94
N GLY A 196 -11.13 -17.06 -29.73
CA GLY A 196 -12.15 -16.04 -29.55
C GLY A 196 -11.66 -14.85 -28.75
N THR A 197 -12.59 -13.98 -28.38
CA THR A 197 -12.34 -12.83 -27.53
C THR A 197 -13.32 -12.85 -26.39
N THR A 198 -12.83 -12.66 -25.17
CA THR A 198 -13.65 -12.51 -23.97
C THR A 198 -13.22 -11.25 -23.22
N SER A 199 -14.11 -10.74 -22.36
CA SER A 199 -13.76 -9.68 -21.42
C SER A 199 -13.52 -10.23 -20.02
N ILE A 200 -12.52 -9.64 -19.35
CA ILE A 200 -12.17 -9.86 -17.96
C ILE A 200 -12.59 -8.63 -17.15
N SER A 201 -13.28 -8.85 -16.04
CA SER A 201 -13.64 -7.80 -15.08
C SER A 201 -13.49 -8.29 -13.64
N ALA A 202 -13.55 -7.37 -12.70
CA ALA A 202 -13.49 -7.61 -11.27
C ALA A 202 -14.61 -6.86 -10.54
N ASP A 203 -15.14 -7.44 -9.46
CA ASP A 203 -16.08 -6.78 -8.55
C ASP A 203 -15.57 -6.81 -7.11
N LEU A 204 -15.77 -5.73 -6.38
CA LEU A 204 -15.60 -5.70 -4.93
C LEU A 204 -16.68 -4.81 -4.32
N ASN A 205 -17.50 -5.40 -3.44
CA ASN A 205 -18.57 -4.71 -2.72
C ASN A 205 -19.54 -3.94 -3.65
N GLY A 206 -19.84 -4.49 -4.83
CA GLY A 206 -20.74 -3.86 -5.80
C GLY A 206 -20.10 -2.77 -6.67
N ILE A 207 -18.79 -2.54 -6.53
CA ILE A 207 -18.01 -1.73 -7.47
C ILE A 207 -17.41 -2.67 -8.51
N THR A 208 -17.88 -2.53 -9.74
CA THR A 208 -17.36 -3.27 -10.89
C THR A 208 -16.28 -2.47 -11.61
N SER A 209 -15.21 -3.14 -12.03
CA SER A 209 -14.09 -2.54 -12.75
C SER A 209 -14.42 -2.14 -14.19
N ASN A 210 -13.45 -1.52 -14.87
CA ASN A 210 -13.42 -1.52 -16.34
C ASN A 210 -13.34 -2.96 -16.88
N SER A 211 -13.66 -3.10 -18.16
CA SER A 211 -13.55 -4.36 -18.90
C SER A 211 -12.21 -4.44 -19.62
N ALA A 212 -11.39 -5.44 -19.29
CA ALA A 212 -10.16 -5.75 -20.02
C ALA A 212 -10.42 -6.83 -21.08
N THR A 213 -9.83 -6.70 -22.27
CA THR A 213 -10.06 -7.67 -23.37
C THR A 213 -8.98 -8.75 -23.37
N LEU A 214 -9.37 -10.03 -23.40
CA LEU A 214 -8.46 -11.15 -23.65
C LEU A 214 -8.82 -11.79 -25.00
N THR A 215 -7.86 -11.83 -25.92
CA THR A 215 -8.01 -12.47 -27.22
C THR A 215 -7.14 -13.72 -27.32
N ILE A 216 -7.78 -14.83 -27.68
CA ILE A 216 -7.14 -16.08 -28.08
C ILE A 216 -7.25 -16.15 -29.61
N PRO A 217 -6.20 -15.75 -30.35
CA PRO A 217 -6.27 -15.70 -31.80
C PRO A 217 -6.29 -17.11 -32.40
N ASP A 218 -6.92 -17.25 -33.56
CA ASP A 218 -6.72 -18.42 -34.41
C ASP A 218 -5.23 -18.50 -34.78
N GLY A 219 -4.69 -19.72 -34.81
CA GLY A 219 -3.27 -19.94 -35.01
C GLY A 219 -2.74 -19.19 -36.24
N VAL A 220 -1.53 -18.65 -36.16
CA VAL A 220 -0.93 -18.00 -37.33
C VAL A 220 -0.50 -19.09 -38.31
N TRP A 221 -1.12 -19.10 -39.50
CA TRP A 221 -0.63 -19.91 -40.61
C TRP A 221 0.81 -19.51 -40.95
N SER A 222 1.72 -20.48 -40.86
CA SER A 222 3.10 -20.31 -41.32
C SER A 222 3.32 -21.15 -42.58
N THR A 223 3.93 -20.56 -43.61
CA THR A 223 4.43 -21.33 -44.75
C THR A 223 5.50 -22.31 -44.26
N LYS A 224 5.29 -23.59 -44.55
CA LYS A 224 6.26 -24.66 -44.30
C LYS A 224 7.04 -24.98 -45.56
N ALA A 225 8.02 -25.89 -45.47
CA ALA A 225 8.77 -26.33 -46.64
C ALA A 225 7.82 -26.69 -47.80
N PRO A 226 8.05 -26.19 -49.02
CA PRO A 226 7.20 -26.52 -50.16
C PRO A 226 7.36 -28.00 -50.51
N LEU A 227 6.31 -28.60 -51.06
CA LEU A 227 6.41 -29.91 -51.72
C LEU A 227 7.57 -29.91 -52.73
N ARG A 228 8.26 -31.05 -52.88
CA ARG A 228 9.31 -31.20 -53.89
C ARG A 228 8.77 -31.10 -55.30
N TYR A 229 7.54 -31.57 -55.50
CA TYR A 229 6.84 -31.51 -56.77
C TYR A 229 5.56 -30.71 -56.64
N GLN A 230 5.30 -29.83 -57.62
CA GLN A 230 4.02 -29.15 -57.72
C GLN A 230 2.92 -30.19 -57.98
N ARG A 231 1.83 -30.10 -57.22
CA ARG A 231 0.67 -30.99 -57.34
C ARG A 231 -0.61 -30.17 -57.34
N ASP A 232 -1.56 -30.61 -58.17
CA ASP A 232 -2.97 -30.26 -58.14
C ASP A 232 -3.78 -31.57 -58.21
N ASN A 233 -4.99 -31.59 -57.67
CA ASN A 233 -5.84 -32.78 -57.51
C ASN A 233 -5.15 -33.93 -56.75
N ASP A 234 -4.34 -33.61 -55.74
CA ASP A 234 -3.75 -34.59 -54.83
C ASP A 234 -4.73 -35.07 -53.76
N VAL A 235 -4.37 -36.15 -53.07
CA VAL A 235 -5.05 -36.64 -51.88
C VAL A 235 -4.08 -36.56 -50.70
N ASN A 236 -4.51 -35.96 -49.59
CA ASN A 236 -3.71 -35.89 -48.38
C ASN A 236 -4.32 -36.68 -47.21
N ALA A 237 -3.47 -37.15 -46.30
CA ALA A 237 -3.86 -37.84 -45.08
C ALA A 237 -2.87 -37.53 -43.94
N VAL A 238 -3.36 -37.51 -42.71
CA VAL A 238 -2.50 -37.38 -41.52
C VAL A 238 -2.38 -38.75 -40.86
N LEU A 239 -1.14 -39.22 -40.65
CA LEU A 239 -0.86 -40.50 -39.99
C LEU A 239 0.39 -40.37 -39.11
N ASN A 240 0.31 -40.77 -37.84
CA ASN A 240 1.43 -40.74 -36.89
C ASN A 240 2.14 -39.36 -36.81
N GLY A 241 1.37 -38.27 -36.86
CA GLY A 241 1.91 -36.90 -36.76
C GLY A 241 2.60 -36.39 -38.02
N LYS A 242 2.50 -37.08 -39.16
CA LYS A 242 3.04 -36.66 -40.46
C LYS A 242 1.91 -36.44 -41.47
N VAL A 243 2.13 -35.55 -42.43
CA VAL A 243 1.18 -35.31 -43.54
C VAL A 243 1.66 -36.07 -44.76
N TYR A 244 0.84 -36.97 -45.28
CA TYR A 244 1.12 -37.76 -46.48
C TYR A 244 0.34 -37.17 -47.63
N VAL A 245 1.00 -36.94 -48.76
CA VAL A 245 0.40 -36.44 -50.00
C VAL A 245 0.62 -37.46 -51.10
N PHE A 246 -0.47 -37.92 -51.71
CA PHE A 246 -0.50 -38.98 -52.72
C PHE A 246 -1.02 -38.46 -54.05
N GLY A 247 -0.38 -38.88 -55.14
CA GLY A 247 -0.92 -38.65 -56.48
C GLY A 247 -0.91 -37.17 -56.88
N GLY A 248 -1.98 -36.74 -57.55
CA GLY A 248 -2.05 -35.42 -58.18
C GLY A 248 -1.20 -35.32 -59.44
N ALA A 249 -1.21 -34.16 -60.07
CA ALA A 249 -0.39 -33.85 -61.23
C ALA A 249 0.09 -32.40 -61.15
N PRO A 250 1.32 -32.07 -61.58
CA PRO A 250 1.65 -30.71 -61.95
C PRO A 250 0.67 -30.19 -63.01
N ALA A 251 0.35 -28.90 -62.96
CA ALA A 251 -0.64 -28.30 -63.85
C ALA A 251 -0.37 -28.65 -65.33
N GLY A 252 -1.34 -29.31 -65.98
CA GLY A 252 -1.25 -29.69 -67.40
C GLY A 252 -0.39 -30.93 -67.71
N THR A 253 -0.06 -31.76 -66.72
CA THR A 253 0.81 -32.96 -66.90
C THR A 253 0.12 -34.27 -66.47
N SER A 254 0.82 -35.40 -66.63
CA SER A 254 0.33 -36.73 -66.22
C SER A 254 0.33 -36.91 -64.70
N VAL A 255 -0.57 -37.77 -64.21
CA VAL A 255 -0.67 -38.14 -62.79
C VAL A 255 0.66 -38.70 -62.27
N LEU A 256 1.08 -38.20 -61.11
CA LEU A 256 2.25 -38.68 -60.39
C LEU A 256 1.92 -39.99 -59.66
N ALA A 257 2.78 -41.00 -59.81
CA ALA A 257 2.72 -42.23 -59.00
C ALA A 257 3.54 -42.11 -57.69
N SER A 258 3.82 -40.87 -57.25
CA SER A 258 4.68 -40.60 -56.09
C SER A 258 3.88 -40.16 -54.87
N MET A 259 4.42 -40.49 -53.70
CA MET A 259 3.97 -40.05 -52.38
C MET A 259 5.05 -39.17 -51.75
N GLU A 260 4.65 -38.07 -51.14
CA GLU A 260 5.52 -37.23 -50.32
C GLU A 260 5.02 -37.21 -48.88
N VAL A 261 5.93 -37.18 -47.91
CA VAL A 261 5.59 -37.19 -46.48
C VAL A 261 6.21 -35.97 -45.83
N TYR A 262 5.39 -35.08 -45.28
CA TYR A 262 5.84 -33.95 -44.49
C TYR A 262 6.12 -34.40 -43.05
N ASP A 263 7.31 -34.09 -42.55
CA ASP A 263 7.67 -34.23 -41.14
C ASP A 263 7.64 -32.85 -40.45
N PRO A 264 6.62 -32.56 -39.60
CA PRO A 264 6.54 -31.29 -38.89
C PRO A 264 7.70 -31.04 -37.92
N LEU A 265 8.41 -32.09 -37.48
CA LEU A 265 9.54 -31.95 -36.55
C LEU A 265 10.79 -31.40 -37.25
N THR A 266 10.99 -31.74 -38.51
CA THR A 266 12.17 -31.32 -39.29
C THR A 266 11.85 -30.25 -40.33
N ASP A 267 10.57 -29.95 -40.56
CA ASP A 267 10.07 -29.07 -41.63
C ASP A 267 10.62 -29.48 -43.00
N THR A 268 10.52 -30.77 -43.32
CA THR A 268 11.00 -31.32 -44.59
C THR A 268 10.01 -32.33 -45.17
N TRP A 269 10.14 -32.52 -46.49
CA TRP A 269 9.53 -33.61 -47.24
C TRP A 269 10.63 -34.63 -47.57
N PRO A 270 10.92 -35.65 -46.74
CA PRO A 270 11.85 -36.73 -47.03
C PRO A 270 11.51 -37.55 -48.29
#